data_AF-A0A5S3X0Y7-F1
#
_entry.id   AF-A0A5S3X0Y7-F1
#
_cell.length_a   1.000
_cell.length_b   1.000
_cell.length_c   1.000
_cell.angle_alpha   90.00
_cell.angle_beta   90.00
_cell.angle_gamma   90.00
#
_symmetry.space_group_name_H-M   'P 1'
#
loop_
_entity.id
_entity.type
_entity.pdbx_description
1 polymer ?
#
loop_
_entity_poly.entity_id
_entity_poly.type
_entity_poly.pdbx_seq_one_letter_code
_entity_poly.pdbx_strand_id
1 'polypeptide(L)'
;MKKHILPLLSLLASAMVVQAADIPTKVVSQNFDNGYVGLFVADGTLSQFETSALNPISGQQSLAMTSEGHYRVGTEMLLMRTFSQNSTLSVSFDLSTPFTDEAQKTPYALAQCVFEIEYADGNTYQSYVSRNDDIPTYKDSVYSHDCHMTVPAGKAVFKVTWFLESYAAPGDTVYLDNLELKLFEGTHQQNAEVELFRQGREFSTWTDEQISTYFSNTPTLEQMNNTASLRLAQSSNGSYKTRFVLPEPEFSHTYPEYVIYQASITNPGSQPVSAQLYASASYQKQFRGGDHSASFAPSYYIAPNSTALVPVIVDLGKDGLTTDITSTELRIESDGAVLLNSLTLHSGSSLSDGLVTIATSGFETNAGGFETSTPQDVTLVNQSQPVISGEQSLGFELSPWRQAGFTHYFGWGNQYYADKVYTQLAVQLQEAEKDTPVRVCTDVYYLGGGKDSYCEQRIVGVGSFALHDVLPVDSTKALYRILVRVRAYGNVSIKGEMDNFVLGYWPAIPVQ
;
A
#
# COMPACT_ATOMS: atom_id res chain seq x y z
N MET A 1 -10.75 -73.87 32.42
CA MET A 1 -9.86 -74.39 31.35
C MET A 1 -9.75 -73.32 30.26
N LYS A 2 -8.56 -73.10 29.67
CA LYS A 2 -8.25 -72.62 28.28
C LYS A 2 -9.36 -71.84 27.54
N LYS A 3 -9.22 -70.62 27.02
CA LYS A 3 -8.13 -69.83 26.36
C LYS A 3 -8.49 -68.31 26.50
N HIS A 4 -7.76 -67.27 26.08
CA HIS A 4 -6.42 -67.04 25.47
C HIS A 4 -5.92 -65.63 25.93
N ILE A 5 -4.77 -65.14 25.44
CA ILE A 5 -4.22 -63.78 25.70
C ILE A 5 -3.59 -63.23 24.40
N LEU A 6 -3.61 -61.88 24.24
CA LEU A 6 -2.95 -61.00 23.23
C LEU A 6 -3.51 -61.01 21.78
N PRO A 7 -3.32 -59.91 21.00
CA PRO A 7 -2.72 -58.60 21.35
C PRO A 7 -3.63 -57.37 21.13
N LEU A 8 -3.16 -56.20 21.61
CA LEU A 8 -3.62 -54.90 21.14
C LEU A 8 -3.46 -54.79 19.62
N LEU A 9 -4.53 -54.36 18.94
CA LEU A 9 -4.44 -53.76 17.62
C LEU A 9 -4.99 -52.34 17.74
N SER A 10 -4.08 -51.38 17.69
CA SER A 10 -4.39 -49.97 17.63
C SER A 10 -5.19 -49.68 16.36
N LEU A 11 -6.48 -49.41 16.50
CA LEU A 11 -7.23 -48.67 15.49
C LEU A 11 -6.65 -47.25 15.46
N LEU A 12 -5.65 -47.06 14.60
CA LEU A 12 -5.46 -45.79 13.92
C LEU A 12 -6.74 -45.54 13.12
N ALA A 13 -7.70 -44.86 13.76
CA ALA A 13 -8.72 -44.17 13.02
C ALA A 13 -7.99 -43.10 12.21
N SER A 14 -7.79 -43.39 10.93
CA SER A 14 -7.32 -42.40 9.97
C SER A 14 -8.32 -41.26 10.00
N ALA A 15 -7.98 -40.19 10.72
CA ALA A 15 -8.56 -38.89 10.45
C ALA A 15 -8.18 -38.58 9.01
N MET A 16 -9.11 -38.84 8.09
CA MET A 16 -9.07 -38.17 6.79
C MET A 16 -9.10 -36.69 7.14
N VAL A 17 -7.94 -36.05 6.99
CA VAL A 17 -7.90 -34.62 6.73
C VAL A 17 -8.75 -34.45 5.48
N VAL A 18 -10.00 -34.02 5.67
CA VAL A 18 -10.79 -33.47 4.59
C VAL A 18 -10.02 -32.21 4.20
N GLN A 19 -9.19 -32.32 3.16
CA GLN A 19 -8.78 -31.14 2.42
C GLN A 19 -10.08 -30.44 2.04
N ALA A 20 -10.28 -29.23 2.57
CA ALA A 20 -11.34 -28.37 2.09
C ALA A 20 -11.06 -28.18 0.60
N ALA A 21 -11.95 -28.71 -0.25
CA ALA A 21 -11.77 -28.59 -1.69
C ALA A 21 -12.07 -27.15 -2.09
N ASP A 22 -11.13 -26.50 -2.76
CA ASP A 22 -11.21 -25.13 -3.24
C ASP A 22 -12.25 -25.00 -4.36
N ILE A 23 -13.52 -24.90 -3.98
CA ILE A 23 -14.64 -24.69 -4.88
C ILE A 23 -14.97 -23.20 -4.85
N PRO A 24 -14.71 -22.43 -5.93
CA PRO A 24 -15.08 -21.02 -5.98
C PRO A 24 -16.60 -20.86 -5.84
N THR A 25 -17.00 -19.92 -5.00
CA THR A 25 -18.40 -19.49 -4.94
C THR A 25 -18.65 -18.58 -6.13
N LYS A 26 -19.36 -19.09 -7.13
CA LYS A 26 -19.94 -18.27 -8.21
C LYS A 26 -20.98 -17.32 -7.61
N VAL A 27 -20.71 -16.02 -7.72
CA VAL A 27 -21.56 -14.94 -7.17
C VAL A 27 -22.48 -14.37 -8.25
N VAL A 28 -21.98 -14.23 -9.48
CA VAL A 28 -22.74 -13.75 -10.65
C VAL A 28 -22.40 -14.61 -11.86
N SER A 29 -23.37 -14.81 -12.75
CA SER A 29 -23.20 -15.48 -14.05
C SER A 29 -24.29 -15.00 -15.00
N GLN A 30 -23.92 -14.28 -16.06
CA GLN A 30 -24.87 -13.72 -17.03
C GLN A 30 -24.32 -13.85 -18.45
N ASN A 31 -25.07 -14.56 -19.29
CA ASN A 31 -24.85 -14.65 -20.75
C ASN A 31 -26.01 -13.99 -21.54
N PHE A 32 -26.79 -13.15 -20.86
CA PHE A 32 -27.84 -12.25 -21.38
C PHE A 32 -29.01 -12.83 -22.20
N ASP A 33 -28.99 -14.12 -22.55
CA ASP A 33 -30.07 -14.85 -23.27
C ASP A 33 -31.47 -14.69 -22.66
N ASN A 34 -31.56 -14.47 -21.34
CA ASN A 34 -32.80 -14.33 -20.59
C ASN A 34 -32.96 -12.91 -19.99
N GLY A 35 -32.28 -11.91 -20.55
CA GLY A 35 -32.14 -10.58 -19.96
C GLY A 35 -30.97 -10.48 -18.96
N TYR A 36 -30.87 -9.33 -18.30
CA TYR A 36 -29.88 -9.08 -17.23
C TYR A 36 -30.56 -8.90 -15.86
N VAL A 37 -29.79 -9.15 -14.79
CA VAL A 37 -30.20 -8.95 -13.40
C VAL A 37 -29.07 -8.27 -12.63
N GLY A 38 -29.40 -7.27 -11.82
CA GLY A 38 -28.43 -6.62 -10.92
C GLY A 38 -27.32 -5.80 -11.59
N LEU A 39 -27.41 -5.58 -12.90
CA LEU A 39 -26.56 -4.62 -13.63
C LEU A 39 -27.23 -3.24 -13.65
N PHE A 40 -26.42 -2.19 -13.53
CA PHE A 40 -26.86 -0.80 -13.54
C PHE A 40 -25.80 0.12 -14.16
N VAL A 41 -26.23 1.26 -14.71
CA VAL A 41 -25.34 2.35 -15.11
C VAL A 41 -25.07 3.19 -13.87
N ALA A 42 -23.79 3.30 -13.49
CA ALA A 42 -23.32 3.97 -12.29
C ALA A 42 -22.87 5.42 -12.55
N ASP A 43 -22.28 5.66 -13.74
CA ASP A 43 -21.82 6.96 -14.19
C ASP A 43 -21.85 7.04 -15.74
N GLY A 44 -21.82 8.25 -16.28
CA GLY A 44 -21.93 8.55 -17.70
C GLY A 44 -23.35 8.44 -18.25
N THR A 45 -23.48 8.33 -19.58
CA THR A 45 -24.77 8.19 -20.26
C THR A 45 -24.66 7.19 -21.39
N LEU A 46 -25.59 6.22 -21.38
CA LEU A 46 -25.79 5.27 -22.46
C LEU A 46 -27.13 5.59 -23.14
N SER A 47 -27.13 5.74 -24.46
CA SER A 47 -28.36 5.84 -25.27
C SER A 47 -29.02 4.47 -25.53
N GLN A 48 -28.30 3.37 -25.25
CA GLN A 48 -28.82 2.01 -25.23
C GLN A 48 -28.20 1.20 -24.08
N PHE A 49 -29.03 0.52 -23.29
CA PHE A 49 -28.62 -0.38 -22.21
C PHE A 49 -29.61 -1.53 -22.05
N GLU A 50 -29.60 -2.45 -23.02
CA GLU A 50 -30.58 -3.53 -23.16
C GLU A 50 -29.96 -4.78 -23.81
N THR A 51 -30.58 -5.95 -23.66
CA THR A 51 -30.11 -7.16 -24.34
C THR A 51 -30.51 -7.15 -25.80
N SER A 52 -29.58 -7.54 -26.68
CA SER A 52 -29.70 -7.38 -28.13
C SER A 52 -29.22 -8.63 -28.85
N ALA A 53 -29.97 -9.01 -29.89
CA ALA A 53 -29.62 -10.10 -30.82
C ALA A 53 -28.87 -9.60 -32.07
N LEU A 54 -28.43 -8.34 -32.10
CA LEU A 54 -27.75 -7.75 -33.27
C LEU A 54 -26.32 -8.25 -33.45
N ASN A 55 -25.56 -8.35 -32.35
CA ASN A 55 -24.22 -8.94 -32.30
C ASN A 55 -24.08 -9.75 -31.00
N PRO A 56 -24.67 -10.96 -30.92
CA PRO A 56 -24.43 -11.86 -29.80
C PRO A 56 -23.01 -12.42 -29.87
N ILE A 57 -22.23 -12.25 -28.81
CA ILE A 57 -20.92 -12.88 -28.63
C ILE A 57 -21.10 -14.39 -28.43
N SER A 58 -22.09 -14.76 -27.61
CA SER A 58 -22.53 -16.12 -27.37
C SER A 58 -24.06 -16.21 -27.35
N GLY A 59 -24.60 -17.43 -27.39
CA GLY A 59 -26.05 -17.66 -27.25
C GLY A 59 -26.89 -17.00 -28.36
N GLN A 60 -27.92 -16.28 -27.94
CA GLN A 60 -28.88 -15.53 -28.76
C GLN A 60 -28.85 -14.01 -28.50
N GLN A 61 -28.35 -13.57 -27.33
CA GLN A 61 -28.32 -12.15 -26.95
C GLN A 61 -27.07 -11.80 -26.16
N SER A 62 -26.54 -10.59 -26.36
CA SER A 62 -25.55 -9.96 -25.48
C SER A 62 -26.06 -8.59 -25.02
N LEU A 63 -25.47 -8.01 -23.97
CA LEU A 63 -25.87 -6.69 -23.47
C LEU A 63 -25.28 -5.58 -24.36
N ALA A 64 -26.12 -4.82 -25.05
CA ALA A 64 -25.71 -3.69 -25.88
C ALA A 64 -25.61 -2.40 -25.04
N MET A 65 -24.45 -1.75 -25.08
CA MET A 65 -24.14 -0.51 -24.38
C MET A 65 -23.71 0.55 -25.41
N THR A 66 -24.64 1.42 -25.84
CA THR A 66 -24.33 2.50 -26.80
C THR A 66 -23.97 3.77 -26.07
N SER A 67 -22.71 4.19 -26.24
CA SER A 67 -22.06 5.24 -25.47
C SER A 67 -22.39 6.66 -25.97
N GLU A 68 -22.48 7.62 -25.05
CA GLU A 68 -22.39 9.06 -25.35
C GLU A 68 -21.00 9.64 -25.01
N GLY A 69 -20.01 8.78 -24.70
CA GLY A 69 -18.62 9.11 -24.39
C GLY A 69 -18.00 8.16 -23.36
N HIS A 70 -17.93 8.62 -22.10
CA HIS A 70 -17.57 7.80 -20.95
C HIS A 70 -18.81 7.18 -20.31
N TYR A 71 -18.70 5.95 -19.83
CA TYR A 71 -19.72 5.30 -19.03
C TYR A 71 -19.14 4.25 -18.08
N ARG A 72 -19.91 3.94 -17.03
CA ARG A 72 -19.58 2.94 -16.03
C ARG A 72 -20.79 2.05 -15.76
N VAL A 73 -20.69 0.76 -16.04
CA VAL A 73 -21.75 -0.24 -15.80
C VAL A 73 -21.26 -1.21 -14.73
N GLY A 74 -22.06 -1.51 -13.71
CA GLY A 74 -21.63 -2.37 -12.62
C GLY A 74 -22.68 -3.30 -12.02
N THR A 75 -22.23 -4.18 -11.14
CA THR A 75 -23.05 -5.11 -10.34
C THR A 75 -22.54 -5.18 -8.90
N GLU A 76 -23.45 -5.23 -7.94
CA GLU A 76 -23.13 -5.32 -6.51
C GLU A 76 -23.11 -6.77 -6.01
N MET A 77 -22.19 -7.07 -5.09
CA MET A 77 -22.12 -8.31 -4.35
C MET A 77 -22.15 -8.03 -2.84
N LEU A 78 -23.23 -8.41 -2.16
CA LEU A 78 -23.32 -8.29 -0.70
C LEU A 78 -22.53 -9.44 -0.05
N LEU A 79 -21.50 -9.11 0.73
CA LEU A 79 -20.63 -10.09 1.41
C LEU A 79 -20.92 -10.15 2.92
N MET A 80 -21.23 -9.01 3.55
CA MET A 80 -21.74 -8.88 4.92
C MET A 80 -20.93 -9.61 6.01
N ARG A 81 -19.59 -9.69 5.88
CA ARG A 81 -18.75 -10.48 6.81
C ARG A 81 -17.28 -10.04 6.86
N THR A 82 -16.61 -10.49 7.91
CA THR A 82 -15.15 -10.41 8.06
C THR A 82 -14.50 -11.71 7.60
N PHE A 83 -13.54 -11.63 6.68
CA PHE A 83 -12.77 -12.78 6.22
C PHE A 83 -11.62 -13.10 7.17
N SER A 84 -11.43 -14.38 7.51
CA SER A 84 -10.34 -14.84 8.41
C SER A 84 -8.98 -14.97 7.71
N GLN A 85 -8.98 -15.02 6.37
CA GLN A 85 -7.82 -15.05 5.49
C GLN A 85 -8.10 -14.18 4.26
N ASN A 86 -7.06 -13.73 3.56
CA ASN A 86 -7.24 -13.02 2.30
C ASN A 86 -7.99 -13.92 1.31
N SER A 87 -8.95 -13.34 0.59
CA SER A 87 -9.78 -14.04 -0.38
C SER A 87 -9.64 -13.38 -1.75
N THR A 88 -9.74 -14.13 -2.84
CA THR A 88 -9.63 -13.57 -4.20
C THR A 88 -11.01 -13.46 -4.82
N LEU A 89 -11.34 -12.28 -5.32
CA LEU A 89 -12.48 -12.10 -6.22
C LEU A 89 -11.94 -12.04 -7.65
N SER A 90 -12.49 -12.85 -8.55
CA SER A 90 -12.19 -12.85 -9.98
C SER A 90 -13.46 -12.56 -10.77
N VAL A 91 -13.31 -11.84 -11.87
CA VAL A 91 -14.38 -11.49 -12.81
C VAL A 91 -13.86 -11.73 -14.22
N SER A 92 -14.62 -12.50 -14.99
CA SER A 92 -14.34 -12.80 -16.39
C SER A 92 -15.54 -12.35 -17.25
N PHE A 93 -15.29 -11.74 -18.39
CA PHE A 93 -16.33 -11.36 -19.35
C PHE A 93 -15.76 -11.15 -20.76
N ASP A 94 -16.63 -11.17 -21.75
CA ASP A 94 -16.28 -10.90 -23.14
C ASP A 94 -16.84 -9.54 -23.59
N LEU A 95 -16.04 -8.77 -24.32
CA LEU A 95 -16.45 -7.56 -25.02
C LEU A 95 -16.30 -7.69 -26.54
N SER A 96 -17.15 -7.00 -27.29
CA SER A 96 -16.95 -6.78 -28.73
C SER A 96 -17.55 -5.45 -29.18
N THR A 97 -17.04 -4.91 -30.27
CA THR A 97 -17.58 -3.73 -30.96
C THR A 97 -17.96 -4.09 -32.39
N PRO A 98 -19.06 -3.57 -32.95
CA PRO A 98 -19.43 -3.83 -34.33
C PRO A 98 -18.41 -3.18 -35.27
N PHE A 99 -18.02 -3.88 -36.34
CA PHE A 99 -17.14 -3.33 -37.38
C PHE A 99 -17.63 -1.98 -37.91
N THR A 100 -16.73 -1.00 -37.99
CA THR A 100 -16.97 0.30 -38.62
C THR A 100 -15.86 0.64 -39.62
N ASP A 101 -16.24 1.17 -40.80
CA ASP A 101 -15.28 1.53 -41.85
C ASP A 101 -14.32 2.64 -41.37
N GLU A 102 -13.02 2.44 -41.62
CA GLU A 102 -11.87 3.11 -40.95
C GLU A 102 -11.81 4.66 -41.01
N ALA A 103 -12.71 5.33 -41.73
CA ALA A 103 -12.50 6.71 -42.16
C ALA A 103 -12.92 7.81 -41.16
N GLN A 104 -13.69 7.51 -40.10
CA GLN A 104 -14.34 8.56 -39.27
C GLN A 104 -14.48 8.32 -37.75
N LYS A 105 -13.90 7.27 -37.15
CA LYS A 105 -14.05 6.99 -35.71
C LYS A 105 -12.72 6.73 -35.00
N THR A 106 -12.74 6.87 -33.67
CA THR A 106 -11.61 6.59 -32.78
C THR A 106 -11.18 5.12 -32.93
N PRO A 107 -9.88 4.80 -33.09
CA PRO A 107 -9.44 3.45 -33.48
C PRO A 107 -9.55 2.38 -32.38
N TYR A 108 -9.89 2.78 -31.15
CA TYR A 108 -10.12 1.90 -30.01
C TYR A 108 -11.22 2.47 -29.10
N ALA A 109 -11.97 1.57 -28.47
CA ALA A 109 -12.63 1.85 -27.21
C ALA A 109 -11.71 1.38 -26.07
N LEU A 110 -11.69 2.09 -24.94
CA LEU A 110 -10.97 1.63 -23.74
C LEU A 110 -11.93 0.88 -22.83
N ALA A 111 -11.46 -0.18 -22.20
CA ALA A 111 -12.15 -0.84 -21.09
C ALA A 111 -11.19 -1.09 -19.92
N GLN A 112 -11.71 -0.94 -18.70
CA GLN A 112 -11.04 -1.36 -17.48
C GLN A 112 -12.05 -1.92 -16.47
N CYS A 113 -11.64 -2.93 -15.71
CA CYS A 113 -12.39 -3.36 -14.54
C CYS A 113 -12.15 -2.38 -13.40
N VAL A 114 -13.21 -2.01 -12.70
CA VAL A 114 -13.17 -1.31 -11.43
C VAL A 114 -13.84 -2.17 -10.36
N PHE A 115 -13.31 -2.20 -9.15
CA PHE A 115 -13.93 -2.86 -8.01
C PHE A 115 -13.94 -1.93 -6.82
N GLU A 116 -15.10 -1.59 -6.29
CA GLU A 116 -15.24 -0.80 -5.06
C GLU A 116 -15.64 -1.71 -3.90
N ILE A 117 -14.78 -1.79 -2.88
CA ILE A 117 -15.08 -2.45 -1.61
C ILE A 117 -15.69 -1.41 -0.66
N GLU A 118 -16.95 -1.60 -0.27
CA GLU A 118 -17.57 -0.86 0.82
C GLU A 118 -17.37 -1.66 2.11
N TYR A 119 -16.69 -1.05 3.09
CA TYR A 119 -16.53 -1.65 4.42
C TYR A 119 -17.72 -1.30 5.32
N ALA A 120 -18.04 -2.18 6.27
CA ALA A 120 -19.19 -2.00 7.15
C ALA A 120 -19.09 -0.78 8.08
N ASP A 121 -17.91 -0.16 8.18
CA ASP A 121 -17.68 1.10 8.90
C ASP A 121 -18.32 2.34 8.24
N GLY A 122 -18.85 2.19 7.01
CA GLY A 122 -19.60 3.22 6.28
C GLY A 122 -18.80 4.44 5.86
N ASN A 123 -17.46 4.42 5.99
CA ASN A 123 -16.59 5.57 5.76
C ASN A 123 -15.53 5.35 4.66
N THR A 124 -15.50 4.17 4.03
CA THR A 124 -14.41 3.80 3.11
C THR A 124 -14.90 3.07 1.87
N TYR A 125 -14.57 3.62 0.70
CA TYR A 125 -14.53 2.90 -0.58
C TYR A 125 -13.07 2.60 -0.91
N GLN A 126 -12.69 1.32 -0.97
CA GLN A 126 -11.41 0.95 -1.59
C GLN A 126 -11.67 0.56 -3.04
N SER A 127 -11.14 1.35 -3.98
CA SER A 127 -11.18 1.01 -5.39
C SER A 127 -9.94 0.21 -5.82
N TYR A 128 -10.14 -0.81 -6.66
CA TYR A 128 -9.14 -1.47 -7.48
C TYR A 128 -9.50 -1.24 -8.96
N VAL A 129 -8.51 -0.98 -9.82
CA VAL A 129 -8.68 -0.74 -11.26
C VAL A 129 -7.66 -1.61 -12.00
N SER A 130 -8.09 -2.31 -13.05
CA SER A 130 -7.18 -3.02 -13.96
C SER A 130 -6.42 -2.06 -14.87
N ARG A 131 -5.41 -2.54 -15.60
CA ARG A 131 -4.88 -1.81 -16.75
C ARG A 131 -6.04 -1.49 -17.73
N ASN A 132 -5.91 -0.37 -18.46
CA ASN A 132 -6.73 -0.11 -19.64
C ASN A 132 -6.38 -1.14 -20.72
N ASP A 133 -7.39 -1.82 -21.23
CA ASP A 133 -7.29 -2.64 -22.42
C ASP A 133 -7.87 -1.87 -23.62
N ASP A 134 -7.08 -1.79 -24.71
CA ASP A 134 -7.54 -1.27 -25.99
C ASP A 134 -8.45 -2.32 -26.68
N ILE A 135 -9.66 -1.92 -27.07
CA ILE A 135 -10.60 -2.71 -27.86
C ILE A 135 -10.63 -2.14 -29.30
N PRO A 136 -9.88 -2.74 -30.25
CA PRO A 136 -9.95 -2.42 -31.67
C PRO A 136 -11.36 -2.38 -32.27
N THR A 137 -11.76 -1.21 -32.77
CA THR A 137 -13.08 -0.97 -33.39
C THR A 137 -13.15 -1.34 -34.88
N TYR A 138 -12.00 -1.68 -35.48
CA TYR A 138 -11.81 -1.92 -36.92
C TYR A 138 -11.77 -3.41 -37.31
N LYS A 139 -12.13 -4.32 -36.41
CA LYS A 139 -12.13 -5.76 -36.66
C LYS A 139 -13.16 -6.48 -35.80
N ASP A 140 -14.02 -7.29 -36.42
CA ASP A 140 -14.89 -8.23 -35.70
C ASP A 140 -14.03 -9.20 -34.86
N SER A 141 -13.96 -8.92 -33.56
CA SER A 141 -13.18 -9.66 -32.58
C SER A 141 -13.92 -9.66 -31.24
N VAL A 142 -13.81 -10.77 -30.54
CA VAL A 142 -14.23 -10.89 -29.14
C VAL A 142 -12.97 -10.73 -28.28
N TYR A 143 -13.08 -9.92 -27.24
CA TYR A 143 -12.03 -9.63 -26.27
C TYR A 143 -12.46 -10.15 -24.90
N SER A 144 -11.85 -11.26 -24.47
CA SER A 144 -12.06 -11.80 -23.13
C SER A 144 -11.18 -11.06 -22.13
N HIS A 145 -11.78 -10.49 -21.09
CA HIS A 145 -11.09 -9.83 -19.99
C HIS A 145 -11.22 -10.69 -18.73
N ASP A 146 -10.09 -10.92 -18.07
CA ASP A 146 -9.99 -11.61 -16.78
C ASP A 146 -9.33 -10.66 -15.76
N CYS A 147 -10.11 -10.15 -14.81
CA CYS A 147 -9.63 -9.25 -13.78
C CYS A 147 -9.93 -9.78 -12.39
N HIS A 148 -9.11 -9.42 -11.41
CA HIS A 148 -9.20 -9.97 -10.07
C HIS A 148 -8.67 -8.99 -9.02
N MET A 149 -9.16 -9.10 -7.80
CA MET A 149 -8.73 -8.30 -6.66
C MET A 149 -8.63 -9.16 -5.39
N THR A 150 -7.80 -8.72 -4.44
CA THR A 150 -7.74 -9.32 -3.10
C THR A 150 -8.76 -8.64 -2.17
N VAL A 151 -9.69 -9.41 -1.63
CA VAL A 151 -10.49 -9.03 -0.46
C VAL A 151 -9.63 -9.25 0.79
N PRO A 152 -9.33 -8.20 1.59
CA PRO A 152 -8.40 -8.32 2.70
C PRO A 152 -9.00 -9.03 3.92
N ALA A 153 -8.17 -9.80 4.62
CA ALA A 153 -8.50 -10.40 5.91
C ALA A 153 -8.72 -9.35 7.01
N GLY A 154 -9.54 -9.71 8.00
CA GLY A 154 -9.64 -8.95 9.26
C GLY A 154 -10.36 -7.60 9.16
N LYS A 155 -11.03 -7.30 8.04
CA LYS A 155 -11.97 -6.18 7.91
C LYS A 155 -13.38 -6.70 7.62
N ALA A 156 -14.39 -6.03 8.17
CA ALA A 156 -15.79 -6.31 7.89
C ALA A 156 -16.18 -5.70 6.53
N VAL A 157 -16.36 -6.55 5.51
CA VAL A 157 -16.78 -6.11 4.17
C VAL A 157 -18.30 -6.14 4.10
N PHE A 158 -18.90 -5.00 3.75
CA PHE A 158 -20.34 -4.87 3.54
C PHE A 158 -20.70 -5.39 2.15
N LYS A 159 -20.17 -4.74 1.10
CA LYS A 159 -20.34 -5.15 -0.29
C LYS A 159 -19.07 -4.96 -1.11
N VAL A 160 -19.00 -5.62 -2.26
CA VAL A 160 -18.06 -5.30 -3.33
C VAL A 160 -18.85 -5.04 -4.60
N THR A 161 -18.61 -3.91 -5.26
CA THR A 161 -19.23 -3.57 -6.54
C THR A 161 -18.18 -3.69 -7.63
N TRP A 162 -18.40 -4.58 -8.60
CA TRP A 162 -17.61 -4.59 -9.84
C TRP A 162 -18.24 -3.63 -10.84
N PHE A 163 -17.41 -2.97 -11.64
CA PHE A 163 -17.82 -2.18 -12.79
C PHE A 163 -16.91 -2.47 -13.98
N LEU A 164 -17.50 -2.47 -15.17
CA LEU A 164 -16.85 -2.12 -16.40
C LEU A 164 -16.89 -0.58 -16.53
N GLU A 165 -15.72 0.05 -16.54
CA GLU A 165 -15.58 1.45 -16.95
C GLU A 165 -15.03 1.49 -18.38
N SER A 166 -15.63 2.30 -19.25
CA SER A 166 -15.27 2.36 -20.65
C SER A 166 -15.35 3.76 -21.25
N TYR A 167 -14.49 4.00 -22.23
CA TYR A 167 -14.43 5.21 -23.04
C TYR A 167 -14.57 4.80 -24.51
N ALA A 168 -15.72 5.12 -25.12
CA ALA A 168 -16.02 4.86 -26.53
C ALA A 168 -16.52 6.14 -27.20
N ALA A 169 -16.50 6.24 -28.54
CA ALA A 169 -16.98 7.46 -29.18
C ALA A 169 -18.51 7.59 -29.01
N PRO A 170 -19.06 8.82 -28.99
CA PRO A 170 -20.51 9.01 -28.97
C PRO A 170 -21.19 8.31 -30.16
N GLY A 171 -22.17 7.45 -29.88
CA GLY A 171 -22.84 6.58 -30.83
C GLY A 171 -22.12 5.27 -31.16
N ASP A 172 -21.07 4.88 -30.43
CA ASP A 172 -20.47 3.54 -30.50
C ASP A 172 -21.16 2.57 -29.54
N THR A 173 -21.46 1.37 -30.01
CA THR A 173 -22.01 0.27 -29.20
C THR A 173 -20.91 -0.70 -28.80
N VAL A 174 -20.74 -0.94 -27.51
CA VAL A 174 -19.97 -2.07 -26.98
C VAL A 174 -20.95 -3.15 -26.53
N TYR A 175 -20.71 -4.40 -26.92
CA TYR A 175 -21.48 -5.56 -26.49
C TYR A 175 -20.73 -6.29 -25.38
N LEU A 176 -21.42 -6.59 -24.27
CA LEU A 176 -20.91 -7.37 -23.13
C LEU A 176 -21.59 -8.74 -23.07
N ASP A 177 -20.81 -9.79 -22.84
CA ASP A 177 -21.30 -11.16 -22.65
C ASP A 177 -20.46 -11.98 -21.67
N ASN A 178 -20.92 -13.18 -21.33
CA ASN A 178 -20.23 -14.19 -20.49
C ASN A 178 -19.72 -13.66 -19.13
N LEU A 179 -20.41 -12.68 -18.55
CA LEU A 179 -20.03 -12.08 -17.28
C LEU A 179 -20.15 -13.07 -16.12
N GLU A 180 -19.04 -13.41 -15.50
CA GLU A 180 -18.95 -14.37 -14.41
C GLU A 180 -18.08 -13.83 -13.26
N LEU A 181 -18.66 -13.73 -12.05
CA LEU A 181 -17.95 -13.30 -10.84
C LEU A 181 -17.79 -14.49 -9.89
N LYS A 182 -16.55 -14.75 -9.43
CA LYS A 182 -16.17 -15.88 -8.57
C LYS A 182 -15.40 -15.40 -7.33
N LEU A 183 -15.85 -15.79 -6.14
CA LEU A 183 -15.14 -15.59 -4.88
C LEU A 183 -14.44 -16.88 -4.45
N PHE A 184 -13.13 -16.78 -4.20
CA PHE A 184 -12.26 -17.86 -3.71
C PHE A 184 -11.90 -17.55 -2.25
N GLU A 185 -12.38 -18.39 -1.32
CA GLU A 185 -12.18 -18.22 0.13
C GLU A 185 -11.16 -19.24 0.65
N GLY A 186 -10.14 -18.76 1.35
CA GLY A 186 -9.03 -19.61 1.80
C GLY A 186 -7.94 -19.75 0.74
N THR A 187 -6.80 -20.30 1.15
CA THR A 187 -5.54 -20.18 0.39
C THR A 187 -5.45 -21.08 -0.83
N HIS A 188 -5.51 -20.48 -2.01
CA HIS A 188 -4.48 -20.69 -3.01
C HIS A 188 -3.92 -19.35 -3.51
N GLN A 189 -2.68 -19.03 -3.09
CA GLN A 189 -1.87 -18.09 -3.86
C GLN A 189 -1.54 -18.76 -5.20
N GLN A 190 -2.13 -18.23 -6.27
CA GLN A 190 -1.33 -17.32 -7.09
C GLN A 190 -2.06 -15.99 -7.12
N ASN A 191 -1.36 -14.92 -6.75
CA ASN A 191 -1.75 -13.58 -7.21
C ASN A 191 -1.71 -13.59 -8.75
N ALA A 192 -2.29 -12.60 -9.47
CA ALA A 192 -1.47 -12.09 -10.57
C ALA A 192 -0.31 -11.40 -9.88
N GLU A 193 0.73 -12.21 -9.67
CA GLU A 193 1.90 -11.81 -8.98
C GLU A 193 2.70 -11.01 -10.00
N VAL A 194 2.47 -9.70 -9.97
CA VAL A 194 3.54 -8.76 -10.24
C VAL A 194 4.60 -9.03 -9.20
N GLU A 195 5.42 -10.04 -9.48
CA GLU A 195 6.65 -10.29 -8.77
C GLU A 195 7.53 -9.07 -8.97
N LEU A 196 7.39 -8.12 -8.05
CA LEU A 196 8.46 -7.41 -7.37
C LEU A 196 7.93 -6.51 -6.23
N PHE A 197 6.67 -6.03 -6.26
CA PHE A 197 6.23 -4.90 -5.41
C PHE A 197 4.94 -5.04 -4.59
N ARG A 198 4.89 -6.10 -3.78
CA ARG A 198 4.52 -6.03 -2.35
C ARG A 198 5.39 -7.03 -1.58
N GLN A 199 5.59 -6.81 -0.27
CA GLN A 199 6.41 -7.61 0.64
C GLN A 199 7.94 -7.46 0.43
N GLY A 200 8.62 -6.78 1.35
CA GLY A 200 10.05 -6.44 1.27
C GLY A 200 10.95 -7.60 0.88
N ARG A 201 11.34 -7.63 -0.40
CA ARG A 201 12.16 -8.70 -0.97
C ARG A 201 13.59 -8.57 -0.45
N GLU A 202 14.00 -9.56 0.33
CA GLU A 202 15.40 -9.85 0.57
C GLU A 202 16.05 -10.29 -0.74
N PHE A 203 17.32 -9.95 -0.97
CA PHE A 203 18.03 -10.33 -2.20
C PHE A 203 18.44 -11.82 -2.24
N SER A 204 17.87 -12.65 -1.36
CA SER A 204 18.22 -14.06 -1.16
C SER A 204 17.81 -14.97 -2.32
N THR A 205 16.89 -14.52 -3.17
CA THR A 205 16.42 -15.23 -4.37
C THR A 205 16.91 -14.62 -5.69
N TRP A 206 17.67 -13.53 -5.66
CA TRP A 206 18.06 -12.78 -6.86
C TRP A 206 19.36 -13.33 -7.49
N THR A 207 19.42 -13.33 -8.82
CA THR A 207 20.64 -13.59 -9.59
C THR A 207 21.38 -12.29 -9.93
N ASP A 208 22.69 -12.39 -10.19
CA ASP A 208 23.49 -11.24 -10.68
C ASP A 208 22.90 -10.64 -11.98
N GLU A 209 22.26 -11.46 -12.83
CA GLU A 209 21.59 -11.02 -14.05
C GLU A 209 20.36 -10.15 -13.74
N GLN A 210 19.50 -10.57 -12.80
CA GLN A 210 18.36 -9.78 -12.32
C GLN A 210 18.83 -8.48 -11.65
N ILE A 211 19.90 -8.52 -10.86
CA ILE A 211 20.50 -7.32 -10.27
C ILE A 211 20.98 -6.37 -11.37
N SER A 212 21.65 -6.88 -12.41
CA SER A 212 22.12 -6.05 -13.54
C SER A 212 21.00 -5.49 -14.42
N THR A 213 19.80 -6.11 -14.40
CA THR A 213 18.62 -5.62 -15.13
C THR A 213 18.02 -4.39 -14.45
N TYR A 214 17.86 -4.43 -13.12
CA TYR A 214 17.17 -3.37 -12.38
C TYR A 214 18.11 -2.34 -11.74
N PHE A 215 19.39 -2.66 -11.51
CA PHE A 215 20.36 -1.78 -10.87
C PHE A 215 21.50 -1.34 -11.79
N SER A 216 21.75 -0.04 -11.82
CA SER A 216 22.89 0.61 -12.47
C SER A 216 23.87 1.21 -11.45
N ASN A 217 25.15 1.32 -11.84
CA ASN A 217 26.28 1.29 -10.90
C ASN A 217 26.20 -0.02 -10.09
N THR A 218 26.29 -1.13 -10.84
CA THR A 218 25.83 -2.47 -10.44
C THR A 218 26.41 -2.88 -9.08
N PRO A 219 25.56 -2.98 -8.04
CA PRO A 219 25.99 -3.41 -6.71
C PRO A 219 26.29 -4.90 -6.75
N THR A 220 27.17 -5.37 -5.86
CA THR A 220 27.54 -6.78 -5.78
C THR A 220 26.70 -7.50 -4.73
N LEU A 221 26.15 -8.66 -5.06
CA LEU A 221 25.46 -9.51 -4.09
C LEU A 221 26.48 -10.10 -3.10
N GLU A 222 26.31 -9.79 -1.82
CA GLU A 222 27.11 -10.34 -0.71
C GLU A 222 26.20 -11.13 0.23
N GLN A 223 26.74 -12.25 0.75
CA GLN A 223 26.10 -13.05 1.80
C GLN A 223 26.78 -12.73 3.14
N MET A 224 26.05 -12.09 4.06
CA MET A 224 26.55 -11.71 5.38
C MET A 224 25.58 -12.21 6.46
N ASN A 225 26.06 -13.04 7.39
CA ASN A 225 25.25 -13.62 8.47
C ASN A 225 23.93 -14.29 8.00
N ASN A 226 23.99 -15.03 6.89
CA ASN A 226 22.85 -15.66 6.18
C ASN A 226 21.81 -14.67 5.59
N THR A 227 22.08 -13.37 5.61
CA THR A 227 21.31 -12.36 4.85
C THR A 227 22.02 -12.07 3.54
N ALA A 228 21.29 -12.12 2.43
CA ALA A 228 21.79 -11.68 1.14
C ALA A 228 21.51 -10.18 0.98
N SER A 229 22.55 -9.40 0.72
CA SER A 229 22.47 -7.94 0.61
C SER A 229 23.24 -7.44 -0.60
N LEU A 230 22.79 -6.35 -1.20
CA LEU A 230 23.49 -5.63 -2.27
C LEU A 230 24.47 -4.62 -1.68
N ARG A 231 25.76 -4.87 -1.84
CA ARG A 231 26.79 -3.88 -1.51
C ARG A 231 26.87 -2.83 -2.60
N LEU A 232 26.67 -1.57 -2.23
CA LEU A 232 26.72 -0.45 -3.17
C LEU A 232 28.11 -0.34 -3.83
N ALA A 233 28.14 -0.02 -5.12
CA ALA A 233 29.37 0.11 -5.87
C ALA A 233 30.12 1.40 -5.50
N GLN A 234 31.43 1.31 -5.29
CA GLN A 234 32.25 2.50 -5.05
C GLN A 234 32.46 3.28 -6.35
N SER A 235 32.15 4.58 -6.30
CA SER A 235 32.30 5.57 -7.34
C SER A 235 33.71 6.18 -7.34
N SER A 236 34.14 6.78 -8.45
CA SER A 236 35.50 7.32 -8.63
C SER A 236 35.86 8.50 -7.71
N ASN A 237 34.86 9.17 -7.15
CA ASN A 237 34.99 10.20 -6.10
C ASN A 237 35.08 9.62 -4.68
N GLY A 238 34.98 8.30 -4.51
CA GLY A 238 35.04 7.61 -3.22
C GLY A 238 33.68 7.31 -2.58
N SER A 239 32.58 7.96 -3.00
CA SER A 239 31.23 7.66 -2.49
C SER A 239 30.73 6.30 -2.99
N TYR A 240 29.74 5.73 -2.31
CA TYR A 240 29.13 4.45 -2.67
C TYR A 240 27.74 4.73 -3.22
N LYS A 241 27.40 4.19 -4.39
CA LYS A 241 26.11 4.51 -5.01
C LYS A 241 25.49 3.35 -5.78
N THR A 242 24.17 3.39 -5.89
CA THR A 242 23.40 2.57 -6.81
C THR A 242 22.15 3.31 -7.29
N ARG A 243 21.62 2.90 -8.45
CA ARG A 243 20.38 3.42 -9.03
C ARG A 243 19.52 2.25 -9.46
N PHE A 244 18.43 2.03 -8.74
CA PHE A 244 17.35 1.12 -9.08
C PHE A 244 16.39 1.79 -10.05
N VAL A 245 15.99 1.09 -11.12
CA VAL A 245 14.98 1.54 -12.08
C VAL A 245 14.01 0.39 -12.35
N LEU A 246 12.73 0.73 -12.41
CA LEU A 246 11.65 -0.18 -12.73
C LEU A 246 10.72 0.46 -13.78
N PRO A 247 10.75 -0.02 -15.03
CA PRO A 247 9.76 0.37 -16.05
C PRO A 247 8.43 -0.32 -15.78
N GLU A 248 7.33 0.36 -16.12
CA GLU A 248 5.94 -0.15 -16.07
C GLU A 248 5.60 -1.00 -14.83
N PRO A 249 5.78 -0.48 -13.60
CA PRO A 249 5.31 -1.16 -12.39
C PRO A 249 3.80 -1.39 -12.42
N GLU A 250 3.39 -2.64 -12.55
CA GLU A 250 1.99 -3.02 -12.37
C GLU A 250 1.61 -2.85 -10.88
N PHE A 251 0.71 -1.90 -10.60
CA PHE A 251 0.22 -1.62 -9.25
C PHE A 251 -1.23 -2.08 -9.07
N SER A 252 -1.55 -2.58 -7.89
CA SER A 252 -2.90 -3.07 -7.51
C SER A 252 -3.80 -2.00 -6.87
N HIS A 253 -3.55 -0.71 -7.16
CA HIS A 253 -4.27 0.41 -6.57
C HIS A 253 -4.80 1.36 -7.64
N THR A 254 -6.08 1.71 -7.50
CA THR A 254 -6.73 2.76 -8.28
C THR A 254 -6.20 4.13 -7.90
N TYR A 255 -5.64 4.85 -8.87
CA TYR A 255 -5.28 6.26 -8.76
C TYR A 255 -4.37 6.57 -7.57
N PRO A 256 -3.17 5.97 -7.49
CA PRO A 256 -2.22 6.29 -6.44
C PRO A 256 -1.91 7.79 -6.41
N GLU A 257 -2.04 8.37 -5.23
CA GLU A 257 -1.64 9.75 -4.93
C GLU A 257 -0.17 9.82 -4.50
N TYR A 258 0.42 8.70 -4.07
CA TYR A 258 1.83 8.64 -3.70
C TYR A 258 2.46 7.27 -3.97
N VAL A 259 3.78 7.26 -4.03
CA VAL A 259 4.63 6.06 -4.05
C VAL A 259 5.63 6.13 -2.89
N ILE A 260 5.75 5.06 -2.11
CA ILE A 260 6.70 4.95 -0.98
C ILE A 260 7.77 3.92 -1.32
N TYR A 261 9.02 4.37 -1.32
CA TYR A 261 10.20 3.50 -1.30
C TYR A 261 10.57 3.23 0.16
N GLN A 262 10.86 1.98 0.50
CA GLN A 262 11.40 1.60 1.82
C GLN A 262 12.69 0.79 1.60
N ALA A 263 13.83 1.43 1.85
CA ALA A 263 15.14 0.82 1.71
C ALA A 263 15.69 0.40 3.09
N SER A 264 15.99 -0.89 3.28
CA SER A 264 16.67 -1.38 4.48
C SER A 264 18.18 -1.34 4.26
N ILE A 265 18.88 -0.38 4.88
CA ILE A 265 20.30 -0.13 4.67
C ILE A 265 21.11 -0.42 5.94
N THR A 266 22.10 -1.31 5.83
CA THR A 266 23.05 -1.66 6.91
C THR A 266 24.37 -0.94 6.73
N ASN A 267 24.88 -0.37 7.81
CA ASN A 267 26.27 0.08 7.93
C ASN A 267 27.11 -0.99 8.65
N PRO A 268 27.93 -1.80 7.93
CA PRO A 268 28.82 -2.79 8.54
C PRO A 268 30.11 -2.18 9.13
N GLY A 269 30.28 -0.86 9.06
CA GLY A 269 31.45 -0.13 9.51
C GLY A 269 31.46 0.18 11.02
N SER A 270 32.60 0.71 11.47
CA SER A 270 32.83 1.15 12.86
C SER A 270 32.56 2.65 13.09
N GLN A 271 32.27 3.41 12.03
CA GLN A 271 31.91 4.83 12.06
C GLN A 271 30.50 5.03 11.49
N PRO A 272 29.75 6.06 11.90
CA PRO A 272 28.48 6.42 11.25
C PRO A 272 28.69 6.70 9.76
N VAL A 273 27.66 6.43 8.96
CA VAL A 273 27.64 6.67 7.51
C VAL A 273 26.39 7.49 7.19
N SER A 274 26.53 8.52 6.36
CA SER A 274 25.40 9.27 5.83
C SER A 274 24.96 8.65 4.49
N ALA A 275 23.68 8.33 4.37
CA ALA A 275 23.05 7.95 3.10
C ALA A 275 22.10 9.07 2.62
N GLN A 276 22.12 9.33 1.32
CA GLN A 276 21.20 10.24 0.62
C GLN A 276 20.35 9.39 -0.32
N LEU A 277 19.04 9.63 -0.35
CA LEU A 277 18.13 8.91 -1.23
C LEU A 277 17.32 9.89 -2.07
N TYR A 278 17.29 9.65 -3.38
CA TYR A 278 16.45 10.38 -4.33
C TYR A 278 15.50 9.40 -4.98
N ALA A 279 14.20 9.65 -4.85
CA ALA A 279 13.14 8.82 -5.41
C ALA A 279 12.38 9.63 -6.47
N SER A 280 11.93 9.00 -7.55
CA SER A 280 11.04 9.63 -8.51
C SER A 280 10.12 8.64 -9.21
N ALA A 281 8.99 9.15 -9.71
CA ALA A 281 8.00 8.39 -10.45
C ALA A 281 7.50 9.22 -11.64
N SER A 282 7.35 8.58 -12.79
CA SER A 282 6.68 9.17 -13.96
C SER A 282 5.37 8.44 -14.18
N TYR A 283 4.29 9.18 -14.46
CA TYR A 283 2.92 8.66 -14.40
C TYR A 283 2.01 9.37 -15.41
N GLN A 284 0.81 8.82 -15.63
CA GLN A 284 -0.23 9.42 -16.46
C GLN A 284 -1.38 9.94 -15.58
N LYS A 285 -1.91 11.12 -15.92
CA LYS A 285 -3.12 11.69 -15.33
C LYS A 285 -4.27 11.68 -16.33
N GLN A 286 -5.43 11.19 -15.90
CA GLN A 286 -6.65 10.95 -16.71
C GLN A 286 -7.02 12.08 -17.69
N PHE A 287 -6.77 13.34 -17.32
CA PHE A 287 -7.13 14.53 -18.11
C PHE A 287 -5.95 15.44 -18.47
N ARG A 288 -4.70 15.02 -18.22
CA ARG A 288 -3.51 15.87 -18.37
C ARG A 288 -2.35 15.21 -19.14
N GLY A 289 -2.39 13.90 -19.35
CA GLY A 289 -1.30 13.15 -19.98
C GLY A 289 -0.16 12.86 -18.99
N GLY A 290 1.06 12.74 -19.51
CA GLY A 290 2.24 12.31 -18.75
C GLY A 290 2.83 13.40 -17.85
N ASP A 291 3.22 13.03 -16.65
CA ASP A 291 3.74 13.92 -15.60
C ASP A 291 4.79 13.19 -14.73
N HIS A 292 5.51 13.93 -13.87
CA HIS A 292 6.66 13.41 -13.12
C HIS A 292 6.84 14.09 -11.76
N SER A 293 7.01 13.28 -10.72
CA SER A 293 7.31 13.73 -9.35
C SER A 293 8.59 13.12 -8.82
N ALA A 294 9.26 13.85 -7.92
CA ALA A 294 10.45 13.41 -7.22
C ALA A 294 10.41 13.82 -5.75
N SER A 295 11.14 13.08 -4.92
CA SER A 295 11.29 13.32 -3.49
C SER A 295 12.73 13.03 -3.08
N PHE A 296 13.23 13.78 -2.10
CA PHE A 296 14.62 13.74 -1.68
C PHE A 296 14.75 13.64 -0.16
N ALA A 297 15.55 12.67 0.26
CA ALA A 297 16.00 12.44 1.61
C ALA A 297 17.50 12.77 1.66
N PRO A 298 17.87 14.04 1.96
CA PRO A 298 19.25 14.53 1.78
C PRO A 298 20.27 13.95 2.76
N SER A 299 19.84 13.46 3.92
CA SER A 299 20.74 12.82 4.89
C SER A 299 19.98 11.89 5.83
N TYR A 300 20.35 10.62 5.82
CA TYR A 300 20.00 9.60 6.81
C TYR A 300 21.29 9.05 7.43
N TYR A 301 21.54 9.33 8.71
CA TYR A 301 22.66 8.74 9.44
C TYR A 301 22.40 7.28 9.82
N ILE A 302 23.30 6.37 9.43
CA ILE A 302 23.24 4.95 9.77
C ILE A 302 24.35 4.66 10.78
N ALA A 303 23.97 4.31 12.01
CA ALA A 303 24.91 4.07 13.10
C ALA A 303 25.83 2.85 12.81
N PRO A 304 27.04 2.78 13.40
CA PRO A 304 27.94 1.65 13.25
C PRO A 304 27.28 0.31 13.59
N ASN A 305 27.51 -0.71 12.76
CA ASN A 305 26.95 -2.07 12.92
C ASN A 305 25.41 -2.09 13.10
N SER A 306 24.70 -1.21 12.39
CA SER A 306 23.24 -1.10 12.51
C SER A 306 22.56 -1.04 11.15
N THR A 307 21.26 -1.37 11.16
CA THR A 307 20.37 -1.27 10.02
C THR A 307 19.34 -0.16 10.27
N ALA A 308 19.20 0.72 9.29
CA ALA A 308 18.15 1.74 9.20
C ALA A 308 17.14 1.34 8.12
N LEU A 309 15.85 1.57 8.39
CA LEU A 309 14.80 1.52 7.37
C LEU A 309 14.51 2.95 6.93
N VAL A 310 14.73 3.25 5.66
CA VAL A 310 14.62 4.61 5.10
C VAL A 310 13.40 4.70 4.19
N PRO A 311 12.32 5.38 4.63
CA PRO A 311 11.18 5.69 3.77
C PRO A 311 11.46 6.94 2.92
N VAL A 312 11.08 6.90 1.64
CA VAL A 312 11.03 8.09 0.76
C VAL A 312 9.68 8.09 0.04
N ILE A 313 8.89 9.15 0.26
CA ILE A 313 7.53 9.28 -0.29
C ILE A 313 7.56 10.26 -1.46
N VAL A 314 7.13 9.82 -2.64
CA VAL A 314 6.93 10.64 -3.84
C VAL A 314 5.43 10.92 -3.97
N ASP A 315 5.02 12.17 -3.76
CA ASP A 315 3.64 12.64 -3.98
C ASP A 315 3.40 12.79 -5.51
N LEU A 316 2.39 12.12 -6.05
CA LEU A 316 2.01 12.13 -7.46
C LEU A 316 0.97 13.23 -7.79
N GLY A 317 0.70 14.12 -6.83
CA GLY A 317 -0.20 15.24 -6.96
C GLY A 317 -1.68 14.87 -6.89
N LYS A 318 -2.47 15.78 -6.30
CA LYS A 318 -3.94 15.63 -6.15
C LYS A 318 -4.75 16.14 -7.34
N ASP A 319 -4.09 16.78 -8.30
CA ASP A 319 -4.71 17.41 -9.48
C ASP A 319 -5.08 16.36 -10.55
N GLY A 320 -6.03 15.49 -10.21
CA GLY A 320 -6.56 14.46 -11.09
C GLY A 320 -6.04 13.04 -10.80
N LEU A 321 -6.76 12.07 -11.35
CA LEU A 321 -6.59 10.64 -11.07
C LEU A 321 -5.38 10.06 -11.83
N THR A 322 -4.51 9.34 -11.12
CA THR A 322 -3.28 8.72 -11.65
C THR A 322 -3.59 7.39 -12.35
N THR A 323 -3.82 7.42 -13.65
CA THR A 323 -4.29 6.24 -14.40
C THR A 323 -3.22 5.17 -14.63
N ASP A 324 -1.94 5.55 -14.60
CA ASP A 324 -0.81 4.64 -14.84
C ASP A 324 0.47 5.20 -14.21
N ILE A 325 1.43 4.35 -13.84
CA ILE A 325 2.79 4.74 -13.44
C ILE A 325 3.77 4.07 -14.41
N THR A 326 4.30 4.84 -15.35
CA THR A 326 5.12 4.35 -16.46
C THR A 326 6.55 3.99 -16.05
N SER A 327 7.07 4.60 -14.98
CA SER A 327 8.40 4.28 -14.45
C SER A 327 8.59 4.75 -13.02
N THR A 328 9.43 4.02 -12.27
CA THR A 328 9.86 4.37 -10.91
C THR A 328 11.38 4.22 -10.78
N GLU A 329 11.99 5.08 -9.98
CA GLU A 329 13.45 5.16 -9.81
C GLU A 329 13.82 5.49 -8.36
N LEU A 330 14.82 4.78 -7.82
CA LEU A 330 15.48 5.12 -6.57
C LEU A 330 16.99 5.20 -6.78
N ARG A 331 17.60 6.33 -6.39
CA ARG A 331 19.05 6.48 -6.23
C ARG A 331 19.39 6.46 -4.75
N ILE A 332 20.47 5.76 -4.42
CA ILE A 332 21.07 5.78 -3.09
C ILE A 332 22.54 6.16 -3.27
N GLU A 333 23.02 7.15 -2.53
CA GLU A 333 24.43 7.53 -2.44
C GLU A 333 24.84 7.65 -0.97
N SER A 334 25.99 7.09 -0.58
CA SER A 334 26.50 7.16 0.79
C SER A 334 27.98 7.52 0.86
N ASP A 335 28.38 8.20 1.94
CA ASP A 335 29.77 8.61 2.18
C ASP A 335 30.69 7.48 2.65
N GLY A 336 30.11 6.34 3.05
CA GLY A 336 30.80 5.10 3.39
C GLY A 336 30.12 3.87 2.81
N ALA A 337 30.79 2.72 2.94
CA ALA A 337 30.30 1.44 2.41
C ALA A 337 29.07 0.96 3.19
N VAL A 338 27.98 0.68 2.46
CA VAL A 338 26.72 0.16 3.02
C VAL A 338 26.21 -1.05 2.23
N LEU A 339 25.36 -1.82 2.89
CA LEU A 339 24.66 -2.97 2.33
C LEU A 339 23.16 -2.65 2.28
N LEU A 340 22.54 -2.71 1.10
CA LEU A 340 21.08 -2.69 0.96
C LEU A 340 20.58 -4.13 1.18
N ASN A 341 19.81 -4.40 2.24
CA ASN A 341 19.33 -5.75 2.57
C ASN A 341 18.01 -6.08 1.83
N SER A 342 17.16 -5.08 1.65
CA SER A 342 15.89 -5.19 0.95
C SER A 342 15.46 -3.81 0.44
N LEU A 343 14.64 -3.82 -0.61
CA LEU A 343 13.97 -2.65 -1.15
C LEU A 343 12.50 -2.99 -1.36
N THR A 344 11.61 -2.16 -0.83
CA THR A 344 10.16 -2.25 -1.06
C THR A 344 9.66 -1.00 -1.75
N LEU A 345 8.69 -1.17 -2.64
CA LEU A 345 7.91 -0.10 -3.25
C LEU A 345 6.46 -0.35 -2.89
N HIS A 346 5.76 0.71 -2.51
CA HIS A 346 4.32 0.71 -2.29
C HIS A 346 3.72 1.85 -3.09
N SER A 347 2.52 1.68 -3.62
CA SER A 347 1.70 2.80 -4.08
C SER A 347 0.48 2.91 -3.17
N GLY A 348 -0.08 4.11 -3.03
CA GLY A 348 -1.24 4.35 -2.19
C GLY A 348 -1.96 5.64 -2.53
N SER A 349 -3.18 5.77 -2.02
CA SER A 349 -4.01 6.97 -2.05
C SER A 349 -4.38 7.31 -0.61
N SER A 350 -4.44 8.59 -0.26
CA SER A 350 -4.84 9.05 1.08
C SER A 350 -6.33 8.84 1.39
N LEU A 351 -7.09 8.23 0.48
CA LEU A 351 -8.55 8.09 0.57
C LEU A 351 -9.09 6.64 0.47
N SER A 352 -8.25 5.59 0.51
CA SER A 352 -8.72 4.23 0.17
C SER A 352 -8.26 3.07 1.07
N ASP A 353 -7.78 3.32 2.29
CA ASP A 353 -7.45 2.25 3.26
C ASP A 353 -8.32 2.27 4.54
N GLY A 354 -9.18 3.27 4.71
CA GLY A 354 -10.03 3.47 5.89
C GLY A 354 -9.32 4.07 7.11
N LEU A 355 -8.12 4.62 6.92
CA LEU A 355 -7.41 5.36 7.94
C LEU A 355 -8.01 6.77 8.10
N VAL A 356 -8.68 7.01 9.23
CA VAL A 356 -8.99 8.37 9.66
C VAL A 356 -7.70 9.05 10.09
N THR A 357 -7.14 9.86 9.20
CA THR A 357 -5.93 10.65 9.46
C THR A 357 -6.23 11.76 10.45
N ILE A 358 -5.50 11.77 11.58
CA ILE A 358 -5.57 12.78 12.63
C ILE A 358 -4.64 13.95 12.33
N ALA A 359 -3.41 13.65 11.87
CA ALA A 359 -2.38 14.65 11.62
C ALA A 359 -1.36 14.14 10.59
N THR A 360 -0.87 15.05 9.77
CA THR A 360 0.23 14.85 8.83
C THR A 360 1.14 16.08 8.87
N SER A 361 2.45 15.90 9.00
CA SER A 361 3.41 17.01 8.98
C SER A 361 4.80 16.57 8.53
N GLY A 362 5.32 17.25 7.50
CA GLY A 362 6.76 17.32 7.21
C GLY A 362 7.44 18.54 7.85
N PHE A 363 6.80 19.19 8.82
CA PHE A 363 7.36 20.33 9.57
C PHE A 363 7.86 21.53 8.74
N GLU A 364 7.38 21.71 7.52
CA GLU A 364 7.82 22.79 6.60
C GLU A 364 7.48 24.22 7.06
N THR A 365 6.53 24.38 8.00
CA THR A 365 6.01 25.71 8.40
C THR A 365 5.74 25.87 9.89
N ASN A 366 5.76 24.79 10.68
CA ASN A 366 5.51 24.80 12.13
C ASN A 366 5.94 23.48 12.77
N ALA A 367 5.87 23.38 14.10
CA ALA A 367 6.25 22.19 14.86
C ALA A 367 5.25 21.01 14.77
N GLY A 368 4.32 20.99 13.81
CA GLY A 368 3.39 19.87 13.58
C GLY A 368 2.45 19.54 14.74
N GLY A 369 2.33 20.44 15.73
CA GLY A 369 1.62 20.19 16.99
C GLY A 369 2.42 19.41 18.05
N PHE A 370 3.74 19.19 17.85
CA PHE A 370 4.61 18.67 18.90
C PHE A 370 4.84 19.72 19.98
N GLU A 371 4.66 19.30 21.24
CA GLU A 371 4.79 20.16 22.41
C GLU A 371 5.54 19.44 23.55
N THR A 372 5.77 20.16 24.64
CA THR A 372 6.43 19.66 25.84
C THR A 372 5.87 20.34 27.09
N SER A 373 5.80 19.62 28.21
CA SER A 373 5.44 20.19 29.51
C SER A 373 6.60 20.89 30.23
N THR A 374 7.81 20.87 29.65
CA THR A 374 9.02 21.45 30.24
C THR A 374 9.81 22.28 29.20
N PRO A 375 9.25 23.39 28.69
CA PRO A 375 9.85 24.16 27.59
C PRO A 375 11.18 24.84 27.96
N GLN A 376 11.52 24.95 29.25
CA GLN A 376 12.83 25.41 29.71
C GLN A 376 13.93 24.33 29.60
N ASP A 377 13.55 23.04 29.48
CA ASP A 377 14.45 21.89 29.42
C ASP A 377 14.41 21.20 28.03
N VAL A 378 13.61 21.71 27.10
CA VAL A 378 13.31 21.11 25.81
C VAL A 378 13.16 22.21 24.75
N THR A 379 14.00 22.15 23.72
CA THR A 379 13.95 23.03 22.55
C THR A 379 13.27 22.30 21.39
N LEU A 380 12.36 22.97 20.69
CA LEU A 380 11.75 22.52 19.44
C LEU A 380 11.81 23.67 18.43
N VAL A 381 12.53 23.49 17.32
CA VAL A 381 12.80 24.53 16.31
C VAL A 381 12.79 23.92 14.92
N ASN A 382 11.98 24.50 14.02
CA ASN A 382 12.05 24.20 12.59
C ASN A 382 13.40 24.66 12.03
N GLN A 383 14.14 23.76 11.39
CA GLN A 383 15.48 24.03 10.84
C GLN A 383 15.60 23.50 9.42
N SER A 384 16.35 24.22 8.58
CA SER A 384 16.54 23.90 7.16
C SER A 384 17.82 23.11 6.86
N GLN A 385 18.72 22.96 7.85
CA GLN A 385 19.87 22.03 7.80
C GLN A 385 20.31 21.59 9.21
N PRO A 386 20.59 20.28 9.42
CA PRO A 386 20.21 19.17 8.54
C PRO A 386 18.67 19.07 8.39
N VAL A 387 18.22 18.21 7.48
CA VAL A 387 16.81 17.82 7.32
C VAL A 387 16.76 16.35 6.92
N ILE A 388 15.69 15.67 7.29
CA ILE A 388 15.47 14.26 6.95
C ILE A 388 14.84 14.15 5.55
N SER A 389 13.93 15.06 5.22
CA SER A 389 13.31 15.26 3.90
C SER A 389 12.84 16.71 3.74
N GLY A 390 12.36 17.07 2.54
CA GLY A 390 11.71 18.37 2.32
C GLY A 390 12.65 19.58 2.37
N GLU A 391 12.13 20.75 2.75
CA GLU A 391 12.91 21.98 2.95
C GLU A 391 13.28 22.22 4.43
N GLN A 392 12.49 21.70 5.38
CA GLN A 392 12.71 21.82 6.81
C GLN A 392 12.34 20.53 7.55
N SER A 393 13.00 20.28 8.69
CA SER A 393 12.58 19.27 9.67
C SER A 393 12.44 19.91 11.06
N LEU A 394 11.74 19.25 11.98
CA LEU A 394 11.63 19.72 13.36
C LEU A 394 12.85 19.28 14.17
N GLY A 395 13.82 20.18 14.31
CA GLY A 395 14.94 20.04 15.24
C GLY A 395 14.47 20.01 16.69
N PHE A 396 15.06 19.12 17.49
CA PHE A 396 14.81 19.01 18.91
C PHE A 396 16.09 18.92 19.73
N GLU A 397 16.05 19.47 20.94
CA GLU A 397 17.02 19.22 22.00
C GLU A 397 16.26 18.82 23.26
N LEU A 398 16.55 17.64 23.82
CA LEU A 398 15.91 17.12 25.03
C LEU A 398 16.93 16.97 26.15
N SER A 399 16.73 17.70 27.24
CA SER A 399 17.47 17.47 28.49
C SER A 399 17.21 16.08 29.08
N PRO A 400 18.06 15.61 30.02
CA PRO A 400 17.87 14.34 30.73
C PRO A 400 16.42 14.07 31.19
N TRP A 401 15.95 12.86 30.86
CA TRP A 401 14.62 12.33 31.22
C TRP A 401 13.40 13.08 30.63
N ARG A 402 13.60 14.08 29.76
CA ARG A 402 12.55 14.88 29.11
C ARG A 402 12.02 14.26 27.82
N GLN A 403 10.87 14.78 27.36
CA GLN A 403 10.20 14.37 26.14
C GLN A 403 9.59 15.56 25.40
N ALA A 404 9.40 15.37 24.09
CA ALA A 404 8.49 16.13 23.24
C ALA A 404 7.49 15.16 22.60
N GLY A 405 6.28 15.63 22.26
CA GLY A 405 5.29 14.76 21.62
C GLY A 405 4.05 15.49 21.12
N PHE A 406 3.37 14.83 20.18
CA PHE A 406 2.06 15.21 19.67
C PHE A 406 0.95 14.49 20.44
N THR A 407 -0.10 15.21 20.84
CA THR A 407 -1.23 14.63 21.58
C THR A 407 -2.55 14.91 20.89
N HIS A 408 -3.31 13.86 20.55
CA HIS A 408 -4.69 13.98 20.10
C HIS A 408 -5.66 13.49 21.20
N TYR A 409 -6.65 14.32 21.53
CA TYR A 409 -7.72 13.98 22.47
C TYR A 409 -9.02 13.73 21.72
N PHE A 410 -9.63 12.57 21.97
CA PHE A 410 -10.98 12.28 21.53
C PHE A 410 -11.97 12.95 22.49
N GLY A 411 -12.98 13.65 21.94
CA GLY A 411 -13.91 14.44 22.73
C GLY A 411 -14.83 13.60 23.60
N TRP A 412 -14.93 13.93 24.89
CA TRP A 412 -15.70 13.20 25.92
C TRP A 412 -17.17 12.90 25.59
N GLY A 413 -17.79 13.63 24.65
CA GLY A 413 -19.19 13.47 24.27
C GLY A 413 -19.47 12.35 23.26
N ASN A 414 -18.44 11.86 22.57
CA ASN A 414 -18.56 10.85 21.50
C ASN A 414 -17.69 9.64 21.83
N GLN A 415 -18.21 8.43 21.62
CA GLN A 415 -17.44 7.20 21.78
C GLN A 415 -16.82 6.82 20.43
N TYR A 416 -15.50 7.02 20.31
CA TYR A 416 -14.72 6.57 19.14
C TYR A 416 -14.10 5.21 19.45
N TYR A 417 -14.20 4.26 18.53
CA TYR A 417 -13.58 2.94 18.64
C TYR A 417 -12.64 2.74 17.45
N ALA A 418 -11.59 1.94 17.63
CA ALA A 418 -10.64 1.62 16.57
C ALA A 418 -10.16 0.17 16.67
N ASP A 419 -9.89 -0.46 15.53
CA ASP A 419 -9.23 -1.77 15.47
C ASP A 419 -7.71 -1.62 15.48
N LYS A 420 -7.21 -0.53 14.87
CA LYS A 420 -5.78 -0.29 14.64
C LYS A 420 -5.47 1.21 14.69
N VAL A 421 -4.25 1.55 15.11
CA VAL A 421 -3.67 2.90 15.04
C VAL A 421 -2.44 2.87 14.15
N TYR A 422 -2.36 3.78 13.17
CA TYR A 422 -1.16 3.99 12.36
C TYR A 422 -0.31 5.09 12.98
N THR A 423 1.01 4.91 13.00
CA THR A 423 1.91 6.04 13.24
C THR A 423 3.14 5.93 12.35
N GLN A 424 3.49 7.05 11.74
CA GLN A 424 4.75 7.28 11.06
C GLN A 424 5.49 8.44 11.73
N LEU A 425 6.79 8.28 11.98
CA LEU A 425 7.68 9.36 12.42
C LEU A 425 9.12 8.98 12.12
N ALA A 426 9.80 9.73 11.27
CA ALA A 426 11.25 9.64 11.10
C ALA A 426 11.95 10.43 12.21
N VAL A 427 12.97 9.84 12.84
CA VAL A 427 13.79 10.48 13.87
C VAL A 427 15.26 10.29 13.55
N GLN A 428 16.04 11.38 13.57
CA GLN A 428 17.47 11.39 13.28
C GLN A 428 18.23 11.99 14.47
N LEU A 429 18.97 11.16 15.21
CA LEU A 429 19.83 11.60 16.32
C LEU A 429 21.17 12.10 15.78
N GLN A 430 21.51 13.35 16.09
CA GLN A 430 22.76 14.01 15.69
C GLN A 430 23.78 14.02 16.82
N GLU A 431 23.31 14.22 18.05
CA GLU A 431 24.13 14.24 19.25
C GLU A 431 23.44 13.35 20.30
N ALA A 432 24.00 12.17 20.53
CA ALA A 432 23.61 11.26 21.60
C ALA A 432 24.84 10.45 22.02
N GLU A 433 25.18 10.45 23.31
CA GLU A 433 26.25 9.58 23.80
C GLU A 433 25.86 8.11 23.58
N LYS A 434 26.86 7.30 23.26
CA LYS A 434 26.70 5.85 23.18
C LYS A 434 26.12 5.33 24.49
N ASP A 435 25.18 4.39 24.40
CA ASP A 435 24.47 3.77 25.52
C ASP A 435 23.45 4.71 26.22
N THR A 436 23.15 5.88 25.66
CA THR A 436 21.99 6.72 26.04
C THR A 436 20.71 6.23 25.34
N PRO A 437 19.70 5.68 26.05
CA PRO A 437 18.50 5.18 25.41
C PRO A 437 17.57 6.34 24.99
N VAL A 438 17.20 6.35 23.72
CA VAL A 438 16.13 7.18 23.18
C VAL A 438 14.97 6.27 22.82
N ARG A 439 13.75 6.66 23.24
CA ARG A 439 12.54 5.89 22.96
C ARG A 439 11.52 6.74 22.23
N VAL A 440 10.96 6.20 21.15
CA VAL A 440 9.84 6.78 20.43
C VAL A 440 8.64 5.88 20.68
N CYS A 441 7.53 6.45 21.12
CA CYS A 441 6.34 5.69 21.54
C CYS A 441 5.07 6.25 20.92
N THR A 442 4.17 5.35 20.51
CA THR A 442 2.74 5.60 20.35
C THR A 442 2.02 4.98 21.55
N ASP A 443 1.46 5.83 22.42
CA ASP A 443 0.62 5.43 23.55
C ASP A 443 -0.86 5.68 23.21
N VAL A 444 -1.70 4.66 23.30
CA VAL A 444 -3.15 4.73 23.11
C VAL A 444 -3.84 4.57 24.46
N TYR A 445 -4.70 5.52 24.84
CA TYR A 445 -5.42 5.55 26.11
C TYR A 445 -6.92 5.40 25.87
N TYR A 446 -7.58 4.63 26.73
CA TYR A 446 -9.01 4.32 26.62
C TYR A 446 -9.88 5.07 27.64
N LEU A 447 -11.11 5.38 27.26
CA LEU A 447 -12.18 5.82 28.16
C LEU A 447 -12.51 4.68 29.13
N GLY A 448 -12.61 5.00 30.42
CA GLY A 448 -12.72 4.00 31.50
C GLY A 448 -11.36 3.47 32.02
N GLY A 449 -10.25 3.83 31.37
CA GLY A 449 -8.90 3.47 31.78
C GLY A 449 -8.31 2.27 31.06
N GLY A 450 -7.01 2.06 31.25
CA GLY A 450 -6.19 1.19 30.41
C GLY A 450 -5.40 1.98 29.36
N LYS A 451 -4.30 1.40 28.90
CA LYS A 451 -3.40 2.01 27.93
C LYS A 451 -2.56 0.95 27.23
N ASP A 452 -2.51 1.01 25.91
CA ASP A 452 -1.55 0.25 25.10
C ASP A 452 -0.36 1.14 24.71
N SER A 453 0.81 0.53 24.59
CA SER A 453 2.05 1.20 24.20
C SER A 453 2.79 0.40 23.17
N TYR A 454 2.98 0.98 21.99
CA TYR A 454 4.05 0.57 21.09
C TYR A 454 5.22 1.53 21.25
N CYS A 455 6.45 1.01 21.33
CA CYS A 455 7.62 1.86 21.56
C CYS A 455 8.90 1.25 21.02
N GLU A 456 9.47 1.88 20.00
CA GLU A 456 10.84 1.62 19.54
C GLU A 456 11.87 2.26 20.46
N GLN A 457 12.93 1.52 20.77
CA GLN A 457 14.04 1.98 21.62
C GLN A 457 15.37 1.77 20.91
N ARG A 458 16.17 2.84 20.79
CA ARG A 458 17.56 2.77 20.31
C ARG A 458 18.51 3.16 21.45
N ILE A 459 19.64 2.46 21.53
CA ILE A 459 20.67 2.57 22.59
C ILE A 459 22.04 2.98 21.99
N VAL A 460 22.17 2.90 20.66
CA VAL A 460 23.36 3.34 19.90
C VAL A 460 23.20 4.81 19.55
N GLY A 461 24.28 5.59 19.64
CA GLY A 461 24.28 7.07 19.65
C GLY A 461 23.73 7.78 18.40
N VAL A 462 24.61 8.37 17.59
CA VAL A 462 24.21 9.08 16.35
C VAL A 462 23.63 8.09 15.34
N GLY A 463 22.45 8.38 14.80
CA GLY A 463 21.76 7.51 13.84
C GLY A 463 20.26 7.80 13.68
N SER A 464 19.69 7.26 12.61
CA SER A 464 18.31 7.52 12.18
C SER A 464 17.46 6.26 12.22
N PHE A 465 16.18 6.43 12.52
CA PHE A 465 15.19 5.37 12.52
C PHE A 465 13.80 5.95 12.27
N ALA A 466 12.98 5.23 11.50
CA ALA A 466 11.57 5.53 11.32
C ALA A 466 10.73 4.60 12.20
N LEU A 467 9.77 5.18 12.92
CA LEU A 467 8.56 4.49 13.34
C LEU A 467 7.63 4.44 12.12
N HIS A 468 7.10 3.27 11.77
CA HIS A 468 6.17 3.08 10.65
C HIS A 468 5.35 1.83 10.95
N ASP A 469 4.42 1.98 11.90
CA ASP A 469 3.80 0.86 12.59
C ASP A 469 2.28 0.95 12.58
N VAL A 470 1.65 -0.22 12.43
CA VAL A 470 0.21 -0.41 12.57
C VAL A 470 -0.03 -1.19 13.86
N LEU A 471 -0.35 -0.45 14.92
CA LEU A 471 -0.61 -0.98 16.25
C LEU A 471 -2.05 -1.55 16.31
N PRO A 472 -2.26 -2.86 16.51
CA PRO A 472 -3.58 -3.36 16.91
C PRO A 472 -3.96 -2.82 18.28
N VAL A 473 -5.22 -2.41 18.43
CA VAL A 473 -5.79 -1.85 19.66
C VAL A 473 -7.08 -2.59 20.03
N ASP A 474 -7.54 -2.42 21.27
CA ASP A 474 -8.75 -3.09 21.75
C ASP A 474 -10.02 -2.40 21.23
N SER A 475 -10.58 -2.92 20.14
CA SER A 475 -11.80 -2.39 19.52
C SER A 475 -13.07 -2.49 20.36
N THR A 476 -13.05 -3.18 21.50
CA THR A 476 -14.15 -3.15 22.48
C THR A 476 -14.11 -1.93 23.40
N LYS A 477 -12.99 -1.18 23.42
CA LYS A 477 -12.80 -0.02 24.28
C LYS A 477 -12.82 1.29 23.48
N ALA A 478 -13.58 2.27 23.97
CA ALA A 478 -13.60 3.59 23.36
C ALA A 478 -12.28 4.34 23.63
N LEU A 479 -11.76 5.03 22.62
CA LEU A 479 -10.54 5.84 22.68
C LEU A 479 -10.77 7.13 23.49
N TYR A 480 -9.76 7.50 24.27
CA TYR A 480 -9.67 8.78 24.98
C TYR A 480 -8.59 9.69 24.38
N ARG A 481 -7.40 9.13 24.12
CA ARG A 481 -6.24 9.91 23.69
C ARG A 481 -5.22 9.05 22.96
N ILE A 482 -4.57 9.60 21.94
CA ILE A 482 -3.32 9.04 21.37
C ILE A 482 -2.20 10.06 21.60
N LEU A 483 -1.03 9.57 22.02
CA LEU A 483 0.18 10.35 22.27
C LEU A 483 1.34 9.72 21.50
N VAL A 484 1.92 10.47 20.57
CA VAL A 484 3.17 10.10 19.89
C VAL A 484 4.29 10.94 20.48
N ARG A 485 5.38 10.33 20.97
CA ARG A 485 6.43 11.06 21.70
C ARG A 485 7.83 10.52 21.48
N VAL A 486 8.81 11.43 21.49
CA VAL A 486 10.25 11.14 21.58
C VAL A 486 10.71 11.46 22.99
N ARG A 487 11.45 10.55 23.63
CA ARG A 487 11.89 10.68 25.02
C ARG A 487 13.32 10.20 25.25
N ALA A 488 14.10 11.02 25.96
CA ALA A 488 15.41 10.66 26.50
C ALA A 488 15.26 9.84 27.80
N TYR A 489 16.06 8.79 27.96
CA TYR A 489 16.16 7.97 29.17
C TYR A 489 17.62 7.88 29.68
N GLY A 490 18.37 8.98 29.57
CA GLY A 490 19.76 9.08 30.02
C GLY A 490 20.03 10.34 30.84
N ASN A 491 21.28 10.47 31.29
CA ASN A 491 21.76 11.56 32.14
C ASN A 491 22.45 12.70 31.36
N VAL A 492 22.48 12.60 30.02
CA VAL A 492 22.96 13.64 29.10
C VAL A 492 21.82 14.12 28.21
N SER A 493 21.95 15.34 27.68
CA SER A 493 21.03 15.85 26.67
C SER A 493 21.21 15.08 25.35
N ILE A 494 20.14 15.02 24.56
CA ILE A 494 20.18 14.51 23.18
C ILE A 494 19.65 15.57 22.21
N LYS A 495 20.18 15.57 20.99
CA LYS A 495 19.74 16.46 19.92
C LYS A 495 19.53 15.69 18.62
N GLY A 496 18.52 16.08 17.87
CA GLY A 496 18.16 15.43 16.62
C GLY A 496 17.07 16.17 15.85
N GLU A 497 16.49 15.48 14.87
CA GLU A 497 15.40 15.93 14.01
C GLU A 497 14.24 14.95 14.01
N MET A 498 13.04 15.47 13.77
CA MET A 498 11.81 14.74 13.50
C MET A 498 11.24 15.15 12.14
N ASP A 499 10.75 14.18 11.37
CA ASP A 499 10.15 14.40 10.06
C ASP A 499 9.15 13.30 9.68
N ASN A 500 8.44 13.48 8.55
CA ASN A 500 7.47 12.53 8.00
C ASN A 500 6.45 12.03 9.03
N PHE A 501 5.92 12.95 9.86
CA PHE A 501 4.95 12.61 10.88
C PHE A 501 3.58 12.33 10.28
N VAL A 502 3.02 11.15 10.55
CA VAL A 502 1.62 10.81 10.27
C VAL A 502 1.03 10.10 11.48
N LEU A 503 -0.19 10.47 11.85
CA LEU A 503 -0.99 9.76 12.84
C LEU A 503 -2.40 9.56 12.30
N GLY A 504 -2.94 8.35 12.44
CA GLY A 504 -4.33 8.04 12.14
C GLY A 504 -4.81 6.75 12.81
N TYR A 505 -6.07 6.41 12.62
CA TYR A 505 -6.67 5.18 13.15
C TYR A 505 -7.72 4.61 12.20
N TRP A 506 -7.93 3.29 12.25
CA TRP A 506 -9.03 2.63 11.56
C TRP A 506 -10.22 2.49 12.50
N PRO A 507 -11.39 3.11 12.20
CA PRO A 507 -12.58 2.99 13.02
C PRO A 507 -13.01 1.53 13.20
N ALA A 508 -13.52 1.19 14.38
CA ALA A 508 -14.14 -0.11 14.65
C ALA A 508 -15.64 0.04 14.92
N ILE A 509 -16.39 -1.00 14.60
CA ILE A 509 -17.78 -1.14 15.02
C ILE A 509 -17.79 -1.97 16.31
N PRO A 510 -18.21 -1.43 17.46
CA PRO A 510 -18.31 -2.23 18.67
C PRO A 510 -19.37 -3.33 18.50
N VAL A 511 -19.08 -4.51 19.04
CA VAL A 511 -20.02 -5.65 19.07
C VAL A 511 -21.25 -5.26 19.89
N GLN A 512 -22.44 -5.39 19.31
CA GLN A 512 -23.74 -5.08 19.94
C GLN A 512 -24.16 -6.13 20.97
#